data_AF-A0A966N9N2-F1
#
_entry.id   AF-A0A966N9N2-F1
#
_cell.length_a   1.000
_cell.length_b   1.000
_cell.length_c   1.000
_cell.angle_alpha   90.00
_cell.angle_beta   90.00
_cell.angle_gamma   90.00
#
_symmetry.space_group_name_H-M   'P 1'
#
loop_
_entity.id
_entity.type
_entity.pdbx_description
1 polymer ?
#
loop_
_entity_poly.entity_id
_entity_poly.type
_entity_poly.pdbx_seq_one_letter_code
_entity_poly.pdbx_strand_id
1 'polypeptide(L)'
;MENYTIMLPVNSNNLPFANQAITHLVNNCDLKIIVVDDNGKDEDYIQHENVSFIHVESTERRPLVKIWNHCIKNCPTDYVIIASWRQRPTIEHFNTIKEKLDEGYGLVTFDGLHFFGFHKHLMTVVGFFDEGFEGGQFEDTDFWNRLRTNDVGIFVGDVAEERNYNGETINSTWMDLGHINKGYYDTKWTEDSPNNTLIQHKEEMNYEDRNLYKSLYGNKTYKKWDESVLAPNLVSYFTTYKHHTKTF
;
A
#
# COMPACT_ATOMS: atom_id res chain seq x y z
N MET A 1 -19.74 7.67 -5.82
CA MET A 1 -18.35 7.18 -5.94
C MET A 1 -18.32 5.68 -5.65
N GLU A 2 -19.14 4.90 -6.34
CA GLU A 2 -19.51 3.54 -5.89
C GLU A 2 -18.40 2.49 -6.08
N ASN A 3 -17.33 2.83 -6.82
CA ASN A 3 -16.30 1.87 -7.21
C ASN A 3 -15.02 1.92 -6.35
N TYR A 4 -15.02 2.71 -5.27
CA TYR A 4 -13.88 2.81 -4.36
C TYR A 4 -14.26 2.31 -2.96
N THR A 5 -13.33 1.66 -2.29
CA THR A 5 -13.47 1.32 -0.87
C THR A 5 -12.17 1.59 -0.15
N ILE A 6 -12.29 2.21 1.02
CA ILE A 6 -11.17 2.45 1.93
C ILE A 6 -11.02 1.20 2.80
N MET A 7 -9.86 0.55 2.71
CA MET A 7 -9.44 -0.50 3.61
C MET A 7 -8.55 0.14 4.69
N LEU A 8 -9.00 0.08 5.94
CA LEU A 8 -8.33 0.69 7.08
C LEU A 8 -7.80 -0.41 8.01
N PRO A 9 -6.56 -0.89 7.81
CA PRO A 9 -5.91 -1.74 8.80
C PRO A 9 -5.67 -0.95 10.10
N VAL A 10 -6.26 -1.42 11.19
CA VAL A 10 -6.16 -0.80 12.52
C VAL A 10 -5.33 -1.67 13.47
N ASN A 11 -4.86 -1.05 14.55
CA ASN A 11 -4.26 -1.75 15.68
C ASN A 11 -5.22 -1.67 16.87
N SER A 12 -5.91 -2.77 17.17
CA SER A 12 -6.83 -2.90 18.31
C SER A 12 -6.21 -2.51 19.65
N ASN A 13 -4.88 -2.62 19.80
CA ASN A 13 -4.17 -2.22 21.03
C ASN A 13 -4.17 -0.70 21.27
N ASN A 14 -4.60 0.12 20.30
CA ASN A 14 -4.79 1.56 20.48
C ASN A 14 -6.12 2.01 19.88
N LEU A 15 -7.18 1.45 20.46
CA LEU A 15 -8.56 1.71 20.11
C LEU A 15 -8.93 3.21 20.05
N PRO A 16 -8.51 4.09 21.00
CA PRO A 16 -8.83 5.51 20.91
C PRO A 16 -8.29 6.17 19.62
N PHE A 17 -7.05 5.87 19.24
CA PHE A 17 -6.44 6.44 18.04
C PHE A 17 -7.01 5.82 16.76
N ALA A 18 -7.36 4.52 16.77
CA ALA A 18 -8.09 3.88 15.68
C ALA A 18 -9.46 4.55 15.46
N ASN A 19 -10.22 4.80 16.53
CA ASN A 19 -11.51 5.48 16.46
C ASN A 19 -11.39 6.93 15.96
N GLN A 20 -10.32 7.65 16.31
CA GLN A 20 -10.04 8.95 15.71
C GLN A 20 -9.80 8.85 14.19
N ALA A 21 -9.07 7.84 13.74
CA ALA A 21 -8.85 7.62 12.31
C ALA A 21 -10.17 7.34 11.57
N ILE A 22 -11.01 6.46 12.14
CA ILE A 22 -12.34 6.15 11.58
C ILE A 22 -13.20 7.41 11.52
N THR A 23 -13.27 8.17 12.61
CA THR A 23 -14.02 9.45 12.67
C THR A 23 -13.55 10.42 11.61
N HIS A 24 -12.22 10.57 11.47
CA HIS A 24 -11.62 11.46 10.50
C HIS A 24 -12.03 11.07 9.08
N LEU A 25 -11.94 9.79 8.73
CA LEU A 25 -12.31 9.30 7.41
C LEU A 25 -13.80 9.50 7.13
N VAL A 26 -14.68 9.17 8.09
CA VAL A 26 -16.13 9.39 7.98
C VAL A 26 -16.46 10.86 7.73
N ASN A 27 -15.76 11.79 8.40
CA ASN A 27 -16.01 13.23 8.26
C ASN A 27 -15.42 13.84 6.99
N ASN A 28 -14.47 13.17 6.31
CA ASN A 28 -13.72 13.72 5.19
C ASN A 28 -13.95 13.00 3.86
N CYS A 29 -14.75 11.92 3.84
CA CYS A 29 -15.15 11.26 2.60
C CYS A 29 -16.46 10.46 2.74
N ASP A 30 -17.22 10.37 1.65
CA ASP A 30 -18.45 9.59 1.58
C ASP A 30 -18.22 8.14 1.10
N LEU A 31 -16.98 7.65 1.18
CA LEU A 31 -16.63 6.30 0.72
C LEU A 31 -16.97 5.25 1.77
N LYS A 32 -17.26 4.03 1.31
CA LYS A 32 -17.33 2.87 2.21
C LYS A 32 -15.95 2.64 2.84
N ILE A 33 -15.95 2.49 4.15
CA ILE A 33 -14.77 2.17 4.96
C ILE A 33 -14.94 0.74 5.48
N ILE A 34 -13.93 -0.08 5.23
CA ILE A 34 -13.81 -1.41 5.80
C ILE A 34 -12.62 -1.39 6.75
N VAL A 35 -12.92 -1.45 8.04
CA VAL A 35 -11.92 -1.58 9.09
C VAL A 35 -11.46 -3.04 9.10
N VAL A 36 -10.16 -3.24 8.91
CA VAL A 36 -9.54 -4.57 8.98
C VAL A 36 -8.79 -4.63 10.30
N ASP A 37 -9.30 -5.44 11.21
CA ASP A 37 -8.82 -5.50 12.58
C ASP A 37 -8.25 -6.86 12.96
N ASP A 38 -7.27 -6.83 13.86
CA ASP A 38 -6.53 -7.97 14.38
C ASP A 38 -6.89 -8.15 15.86
N ASN A 39 -8.12 -8.61 16.14
CA ASN A 39 -8.64 -9.09 17.45
C ASN A 39 -9.59 -8.19 18.28
N GLY A 40 -10.10 -7.07 17.79
CA GLY A 40 -11.16 -6.30 18.45
C GLY A 40 -12.58 -6.79 18.09
N LYS A 41 -13.59 -6.13 18.65
CA LYS A 41 -15.00 -6.38 18.32
C LYS A 41 -15.63 -5.15 17.67
N ASP A 42 -16.65 -5.34 16.84
CA ASP A 42 -17.39 -4.23 16.21
C ASP A 42 -17.81 -3.17 17.23
N GLU A 43 -18.33 -3.59 18.39
CA GLU A 43 -18.82 -2.73 19.47
C GLU A 43 -17.76 -1.82 20.10
N ASP A 44 -16.48 -2.13 19.92
CA ASP A 44 -15.35 -1.33 20.41
C ASP A 44 -15.12 -0.08 19.53
N TYR A 45 -15.57 -0.14 18.28
CA TYR A 45 -15.35 0.90 17.28
C TYR A 45 -16.54 1.84 17.12
N ILE A 46 -16.28 3.00 16.52
CA ILE A 46 -17.34 3.93 16.14
C ILE A 46 -18.26 3.28 15.11
N GLN A 47 -19.55 3.32 15.43
CA GLN A 47 -20.61 2.83 14.55
C GLN A 47 -21.03 3.91 13.56
N HIS A 48 -21.03 3.58 12.28
CA HIS A 48 -21.47 4.47 11.21
C HIS A 48 -21.94 3.66 10.00
N GLU A 49 -22.93 4.15 9.24
CA GLU A 49 -23.52 3.42 8.11
C GLU A 49 -22.52 3.10 6.98
N ASN A 50 -21.51 3.96 6.82
CA ASN A 50 -20.42 3.77 5.85
C ASN A 50 -19.27 2.90 6.38
N VAL A 51 -19.32 2.45 7.64
CA VAL A 51 -18.25 1.66 8.27
C VAL A 51 -18.71 0.22 8.42
N SER A 52 -17.84 -0.71 8.02
CA SER A 52 -18.01 -2.14 8.22
C SER A 52 -16.68 -2.77 8.63
N PHE A 53 -16.72 -4.00 9.15
CA PHE A 53 -15.57 -4.63 9.78
C PHE A 53 -15.24 -5.96 9.13
N ILE A 54 -13.94 -6.25 9.04
CA ILE A 54 -13.40 -7.58 8.76
C ILE A 54 -12.46 -7.92 9.89
N HIS A 55 -12.82 -8.97 10.64
CA HIS A 55 -12.01 -9.50 11.72
C HIS A 55 -11.07 -10.56 11.20
N VAL A 56 -9.80 -10.32 11.47
CA VAL A 56 -8.73 -11.23 11.15
C VAL A 56 -8.45 -12.08 12.38
N GLU A 57 -9.00 -13.29 12.43
CA GLU A 57 -8.69 -14.22 13.51
C GLU A 57 -7.21 -14.66 13.39
N SER A 58 -6.36 -14.13 14.27
CA SER A 58 -4.94 -14.45 14.35
C SER A 58 -4.46 -14.31 15.79
N THR A 59 -3.89 -15.38 16.35
CA THR A 59 -3.19 -15.29 17.64
C THR A 59 -1.80 -14.66 17.52
N GLU A 60 -1.33 -14.48 16.28
CA GLU A 60 -0.02 -13.92 15.96
C GLU A 60 -0.16 -12.65 15.12
N ARG A 61 0.71 -11.69 15.42
CA ARG A 61 0.77 -10.39 14.74
C ARG A 61 1.17 -10.58 13.27
N ARG A 62 0.30 -10.22 12.33
CA ARG A 62 0.53 -10.50 10.89
C ARG A 62 1.48 -9.51 10.22
N PRO A 63 2.48 -9.95 9.43
CA PRO A 63 3.30 -9.06 8.62
C PRO A 63 2.50 -8.00 7.86
N LEU A 64 3.05 -6.79 7.75
CA LEU A 64 2.38 -5.64 7.12
C LEU A 64 1.87 -5.96 5.70
N VAL A 65 2.70 -6.62 4.89
CA VAL A 65 2.34 -7.02 3.52
C VAL A 65 1.19 -8.01 3.47
N LYS A 66 1.06 -8.91 4.45
CA LYS A 66 -0.06 -9.86 4.54
C LYS A 66 -1.35 -9.14 4.89
N ILE A 67 -1.28 -8.10 5.72
CA ILE A 67 -2.43 -7.24 6.02
C ILE A 67 -2.84 -6.47 4.77
N TRP A 68 -1.91 -5.87 4.03
CA TRP A 68 -2.22 -5.20 2.76
C TRP A 68 -2.81 -6.17 1.74
N ASN A 69 -2.23 -7.34 1.55
CA ASN A 69 -2.79 -8.37 0.66
C ASN A 69 -4.20 -8.80 1.10
N HIS A 70 -4.44 -8.94 2.40
CA HIS A 70 -5.77 -9.22 2.92
C HIS A 70 -6.76 -8.10 2.62
N CYS A 71 -6.37 -6.84 2.80
CA CYS A 71 -7.16 -5.67 2.41
C CYS A 71 -7.51 -5.70 0.92
N ILE A 72 -6.54 -5.99 0.06
CA ILE A 72 -6.73 -6.02 -1.40
C ILE A 72 -7.68 -7.15 -1.79
N LYS A 73 -7.50 -8.36 -1.25
CA LYS A 73 -8.31 -9.54 -1.57
C LYS A 73 -9.76 -9.40 -1.09
N ASN A 74 -10.00 -8.72 0.03
CA ASN A 74 -11.33 -8.58 0.62
C ASN A 74 -12.03 -7.26 0.32
N CYS A 75 -11.36 -6.31 -0.35
CA CYS A 75 -12.03 -5.12 -0.83
C CYS A 75 -13.17 -5.53 -1.80
N PRO A 76 -14.41 -5.02 -1.66
CA PRO A 76 -15.52 -5.42 -2.51
C PRO A 76 -15.54 -4.72 -3.87
N THR A 77 -14.76 -3.64 -4.03
CA THR A 77 -14.73 -2.82 -5.24
C THR A 77 -13.43 -3.03 -6.03
N ASP A 78 -13.40 -2.51 -7.26
CA ASP A 78 -12.24 -2.64 -8.14
C ASP A 78 -11.11 -1.68 -7.80
N TYR A 79 -11.45 -0.52 -7.21
CA TYR A 79 -10.47 0.44 -6.73
C TYR A 79 -10.32 0.32 -5.21
N VAL A 80 -9.12 -0.05 -4.79
CA VAL A 80 -8.76 -0.16 -3.38
C VAL A 80 -8.05 1.12 -2.97
N ILE A 81 -8.45 1.70 -1.85
CA ILE A 81 -7.67 2.71 -1.14
C ILE A 81 -7.25 2.09 0.18
N ILE A 82 -5.97 2.06 0.49
CA ILE A 82 -5.46 1.61 1.79
C ILE A 82 -4.99 2.84 2.56
N ALA A 83 -5.53 3.03 3.76
CA ALA A 83 -5.13 4.09 4.66
C ALA A 83 -4.57 3.48 5.95
N SER A 84 -3.36 3.87 6.35
CA SER A 84 -2.89 3.56 7.69
C SER A 84 -3.79 4.27 8.69
N TRP A 85 -4.15 3.59 9.79
CA TRP A 85 -4.86 4.19 10.93
C TRP A 85 -4.15 5.40 11.56
N ARG A 86 -2.91 5.68 11.18
CA ARG A 86 -2.14 6.87 11.58
C ARG A 86 -2.32 8.07 10.64
N GLN A 87 -2.89 7.87 9.46
CA GLN A 87 -3.07 8.92 8.44
C GLN A 87 -4.36 9.71 8.65
N ARG A 88 -4.35 10.96 8.19
CA ARG A 88 -5.48 11.90 8.27
C ARG A 88 -5.72 12.56 6.91
N PRO A 89 -6.08 11.80 5.86
CA PRO A 89 -6.28 12.35 4.53
C PRO A 89 -7.51 13.27 4.48
N THR A 90 -7.42 14.34 3.69
CA THR A 90 -8.54 15.26 3.39
C THR A 90 -9.27 14.85 2.11
N ILE A 91 -10.43 15.46 1.85
CA ILE A 91 -11.22 15.26 0.62
C ILE A 91 -10.38 15.49 -0.66
N GLU A 92 -9.45 16.45 -0.65
CA GLU A 92 -8.55 16.74 -1.77
C GLU A 92 -7.63 15.56 -2.10
N HIS A 93 -7.17 14.83 -1.08
CA HIS A 93 -6.32 13.66 -1.32
C HIS A 93 -7.11 12.53 -1.97
N PHE A 94 -8.35 12.28 -1.55
CA PHE A 94 -9.24 11.31 -2.21
C PHE A 94 -9.55 11.71 -3.66
N ASN A 95 -9.83 12.99 -3.90
CA ASN A 95 -10.04 13.53 -5.24
C ASN A 95 -8.80 13.35 -6.12
N THR A 96 -7.61 13.56 -5.55
CA THR A 96 -6.34 13.36 -6.27
C THR A 96 -6.12 11.89 -6.62
N ILE A 97 -6.40 10.94 -5.71
CA ILE A 97 -6.37 9.50 -6.03
C ILE A 97 -7.24 9.21 -7.24
N LYS A 98 -8.48 9.69 -7.22
CA LYS A 98 -9.42 9.46 -8.32
C LYS A 98 -8.91 10.04 -9.63
N GLU A 99 -8.60 11.34 -9.64
CA GLU A 99 -8.13 12.06 -10.83
C GLU A 99 -6.91 11.38 -11.45
N LYS A 100 -5.90 11.04 -10.65
CA LYS A 100 -4.66 10.44 -11.14
C LYS A 100 -4.86 9.00 -11.61
N LEU A 101 -5.72 8.21 -10.98
CA LEU A 101 -6.07 6.89 -11.50
C LEU A 101 -6.87 6.97 -12.82
N ASP A 102 -7.72 7.98 -12.98
CA ASP A 102 -8.45 8.27 -14.23
C ASP A 102 -7.49 8.73 -15.35
N GLU A 103 -6.42 9.47 -15.02
CA GLU A 103 -5.32 9.82 -15.94
C GLU A 103 -4.45 8.62 -16.35
N GLY A 104 -4.64 7.46 -15.74
CA GLY A 104 -3.94 6.22 -16.08
C GLY A 104 -2.71 5.92 -15.23
N TYR A 105 -2.46 6.64 -14.13
CA TYR A 105 -1.45 6.22 -13.16
C TYR A 105 -1.80 4.82 -12.61
N GLY A 106 -0.79 3.96 -12.45
CA GLY A 106 -1.00 2.62 -11.88
C GLY A 106 -1.26 2.66 -10.39
N LEU A 107 -0.57 3.56 -9.69
CA LEU A 107 -0.68 3.79 -8.26
C LEU A 107 -0.64 5.28 -7.96
N VAL A 108 -1.46 5.71 -7.01
CA VAL A 108 -1.41 7.03 -6.40
C VAL A 108 -1.16 6.88 -4.91
N THR A 109 -0.13 7.52 -4.39
CA THR A 109 0.37 7.27 -3.03
C THR A 109 0.77 8.56 -2.34
N PHE A 110 0.63 8.60 -1.02
CA PHE A 110 1.00 9.74 -0.19
C PHE A 110 1.77 9.23 1.02
N ASP A 111 2.87 9.93 1.34
CA ASP A 111 3.73 9.59 2.47
C ASP A 111 4.17 8.10 2.41
N GLY A 112 4.86 7.75 1.32
CA GLY A 112 5.17 6.35 1.01
C GLY A 112 3.88 5.55 0.78
N LEU A 113 3.83 4.30 1.28
CA LEU A 113 2.64 3.43 1.26
C LEU A 113 1.81 3.55 2.55
N HIS A 114 1.73 4.74 3.14
CA HIS A 114 0.88 4.97 4.31
C HIS A 114 -0.56 5.39 3.94
N PHE A 115 -0.76 6.03 2.79
CA PHE A 115 -2.08 6.28 2.21
C PHE A 115 -2.00 6.17 0.68
N PHE A 116 -2.65 5.16 0.10
CA PHE A 116 -2.47 4.87 -1.33
C PHE A 116 -3.70 4.22 -1.96
N GLY A 117 -3.87 4.41 -3.27
CA GLY A 117 -4.98 3.86 -4.02
C GLY A 117 -4.59 3.40 -5.42
N PHE A 118 -5.25 2.34 -5.88
CA PHE A 118 -5.03 1.74 -7.19
C PHE A 118 -6.22 0.87 -7.63
N HIS A 119 -6.25 0.53 -8.91
CA HIS A 119 -7.19 -0.46 -9.45
C HIS A 119 -6.61 -1.87 -9.32
N LYS A 120 -7.40 -2.85 -8.86
CA LYS A 120 -6.95 -4.24 -8.60
C LYS A 120 -6.28 -4.94 -9.79
N HIS A 121 -6.64 -4.59 -11.02
CA HIS A 121 -5.90 -5.00 -12.24
C HIS A 121 -4.39 -4.78 -12.11
N LEU A 122 -3.90 -3.77 -11.36
CA LEU A 122 -2.47 -3.58 -11.13
C LEU A 122 -1.78 -4.85 -10.62
N MET A 123 -2.45 -5.63 -9.76
CA MET A 123 -1.88 -6.85 -9.21
C MET A 123 -1.65 -7.95 -10.26
N THR A 124 -2.35 -7.91 -11.40
CA THR A 124 -2.08 -8.85 -12.51
C THR A 124 -0.78 -8.50 -13.24
N VAL A 125 -0.37 -7.22 -13.18
CA VAL A 125 0.82 -6.68 -13.85
C VAL A 125 2.04 -6.76 -12.94
N VAL A 126 1.96 -6.20 -11.73
CA VAL A 126 3.12 -6.07 -10.84
C VAL A 126 3.15 -7.09 -9.71
N GLY A 127 2.07 -7.85 -9.50
CA GLY A 127 1.93 -8.79 -8.39
C GLY A 127 1.39 -8.14 -7.12
N PHE A 128 1.01 -8.97 -6.16
CA PHE A 128 0.66 -8.55 -4.80
C PHE A 128 1.91 -8.11 -4.01
N PHE A 129 1.75 -7.61 -2.79
CA PHE A 129 2.91 -7.41 -1.91
C PHE A 129 3.55 -8.75 -1.59
N ASP A 130 4.87 -8.83 -1.64
CA ASP A 130 5.59 -10.10 -1.51
C ASP A 130 5.57 -10.57 -0.05
N GLU A 131 4.95 -11.71 0.20
CA GLU A 131 4.79 -12.26 1.55
C GLU A 131 6.07 -12.82 2.17
N GLY A 132 7.21 -12.78 1.45
CA GLY A 132 8.52 -13.01 2.04
C GLY A 132 9.04 -11.88 2.92
N PHE A 133 8.44 -10.68 2.86
CA PHE A 133 8.71 -9.60 3.81
C PHE A 133 7.85 -9.78 5.07
N GLU A 134 8.49 -10.12 6.18
CA GLU A 134 7.79 -10.44 7.44
C GLU A 134 7.74 -9.26 8.43
N GLY A 135 8.53 -8.22 8.18
CA GLY A 135 8.62 -6.98 8.97
C GLY A 135 8.13 -5.74 8.22
N GLY A 136 8.48 -4.57 8.76
CA GLY A 136 8.48 -3.31 8.00
C GLY A 136 9.88 -2.98 7.46
N GLN A 137 9.91 -2.04 6.51
CA GLN A 137 11.05 -1.64 5.68
C GLN A 137 11.37 -2.61 4.53
N PHE A 138 11.73 -2.06 3.37
CA PHE A 138 12.07 -2.75 2.12
C PHE A 138 10.91 -3.40 1.37
N GLU A 139 9.76 -3.65 1.99
CA GLU A 139 8.55 -4.11 1.27
C GLU A 139 8.03 -3.06 0.28
N ASP A 140 8.15 -1.78 0.64
CA ASP A 140 7.78 -0.65 -0.20
C ASP A 140 8.75 -0.51 -1.38
N THR A 141 10.05 -0.64 -1.11
CA THR A 141 11.14 -0.59 -2.09
C THR A 141 11.01 -1.72 -3.10
N ASP A 142 10.72 -2.94 -2.65
CA ASP A 142 10.39 -4.07 -3.52
C ASP A 142 9.21 -3.75 -4.44
N PHE A 143 8.14 -3.19 -3.89
CA PHE A 143 6.97 -2.83 -4.68
C PHE A 143 7.27 -1.72 -5.70
N TRP A 144 8.07 -0.70 -5.32
CA TRP A 144 8.55 0.33 -6.23
C TRP A 144 9.40 -0.22 -7.37
N ASN A 145 10.30 -1.14 -7.05
CA ASN A 145 11.12 -1.83 -8.04
C ASN A 145 10.24 -2.62 -9.03
N ARG A 146 9.21 -3.31 -8.55
CA ARG A 146 8.28 -4.05 -9.40
C ARG A 146 7.40 -3.17 -10.28
N LEU A 147 6.94 -2.03 -9.77
CA LEU A 147 6.23 -1.03 -10.59
C LEU A 147 7.12 -0.52 -11.73
N ARG A 148 8.37 -0.16 -11.41
CA ARG A 148 9.33 0.33 -12.40
C ARG A 148 9.70 -0.72 -13.45
N THR A 149 10.01 -1.95 -13.03
CA THR A 149 10.41 -3.02 -13.95
C THR A 149 9.27 -3.49 -14.87
N ASN A 150 8.03 -3.11 -14.58
CA ASN A 150 6.87 -3.34 -15.45
C ASN A 150 6.42 -2.06 -16.19
N ASP A 151 7.22 -1.00 -16.18
CA ASP A 151 6.95 0.29 -16.83
C ASP A 151 5.60 0.93 -16.41
N VAL A 152 5.28 0.86 -15.11
CA VAL A 152 4.02 1.40 -14.55
C VAL A 152 4.25 2.72 -13.82
N GLY A 153 3.76 3.81 -14.39
CA GLY A 153 3.84 5.15 -13.82
C GLY A 153 3.08 5.31 -12.51
N ILE A 154 3.66 6.05 -11.57
CA ILE A 154 3.08 6.33 -10.25
C ILE A 154 2.98 7.83 -9.97
N PHE A 155 2.03 8.21 -9.13
CA PHE A 155 1.95 9.55 -8.55
C PHE A 155 2.23 9.49 -7.05
N VAL A 156 3.20 10.29 -6.60
CA VAL A 156 3.56 10.43 -5.19
C VAL A 156 3.24 11.86 -4.76
N GLY A 157 2.27 11.99 -3.87
CA GLY A 157 1.92 13.23 -3.19
C GLY A 157 2.39 13.26 -1.74
N ASP A 158 2.04 14.33 -1.06
CA ASP A 158 2.27 14.51 0.37
C ASP A 158 0.93 14.67 1.09
N VAL A 159 0.79 14.05 2.26
CA VAL A 159 -0.29 14.34 3.20
C VAL A 159 0.40 15.12 4.31
N ALA A 160 0.07 16.40 4.47
CA ALA A 160 0.57 17.19 5.58
C ALA A 160 0.17 16.51 6.89
N GLU A 161 1.10 15.77 7.51
CA GLU A 161 0.73 14.78 8.51
C GLU A 161 0.32 15.42 9.83
N GLU A 162 -0.77 14.90 10.40
CA GLU A 162 -0.93 14.85 11.85
C GLU A 162 -0.87 13.39 12.31
N ARG A 163 0.36 12.87 12.50
CA ARG A 163 0.61 11.62 13.24
C ARG A 163 0.57 11.81 14.76
N ASN A 164 0.00 12.92 15.25
CA ASN A 164 0.06 13.28 16.65
C ASN A 164 -1.23 12.86 17.38
N TYR A 165 -1.06 12.19 18.51
CA TYR A 165 -2.14 11.87 19.45
C TYR A 165 -1.72 12.33 20.84
N ASN A 166 -2.55 13.14 21.49
CA ASN A 166 -2.26 13.70 22.82
C ASN A 166 -0.88 14.39 22.94
N GLY A 167 -0.41 15.03 21.86
CA GLY A 167 0.88 15.70 21.82
C GLY A 167 2.09 14.80 21.53
N GLU A 168 1.86 13.50 21.26
CA GLU A 168 2.92 12.54 20.92
C GLU A 168 2.80 12.04 19.48
N THR A 169 3.93 11.90 18.80
CA THR A 169 3.98 11.30 17.46
C THR A 169 3.86 9.78 17.56
N ILE A 170 2.86 9.22 16.88
CA ILE A 170 2.63 7.77 16.83
C ILE A 170 3.52 7.11 15.77
N ASN A 171 4.54 6.40 16.24
CA ASN A 171 5.47 5.67 15.39
C ASN A 171 4.87 4.40 14.78
N SER A 172 5.50 3.93 13.69
CA SER A 172 5.15 2.64 13.10
C SER A 172 5.45 1.52 14.09
N THR A 173 4.52 0.58 14.23
CA THR A 173 4.70 -0.59 15.08
C THR A 173 5.52 -1.69 14.41
N TRP A 174 5.85 -1.57 13.11
CA TRP A 174 6.46 -2.63 12.29
C TRP A 174 7.98 -2.56 12.15
N MET A 175 8.65 -1.66 12.90
CA MET A 175 10.07 -1.35 12.68
C MET A 175 11.05 -2.40 13.22
N ASP A 176 10.62 -3.27 14.14
CA ASP A 176 11.53 -4.14 14.90
C ASP A 176 12.20 -5.24 14.07
N LEU A 177 11.69 -5.51 12.86
CA LEU A 177 12.13 -6.60 11.98
C LEU A 177 12.83 -6.11 10.69
N GLY A 178 13.22 -4.84 10.61
CA GLY A 178 13.83 -4.26 9.40
C GLY A 178 15.09 -4.98 8.91
N HIS A 179 15.89 -5.53 9.82
CA HIS A 179 17.09 -6.31 9.47
C HIS A 179 16.75 -7.65 8.79
N ILE A 180 15.64 -8.30 9.17
CA ILE A 180 15.16 -9.53 8.52
C ILE A 180 14.71 -9.21 7.10
N ASN A 181 13.91 -8.15 6.94
CA ASN A 181 13.46 -7.71 5.62
C ASN A 181 14.63 -7.28 4.72
N LYS A 182 15.66 -6.64 5.27
CA LYS A 182 16.88 -6.34 4.50
C LYS A 182 17.58 -7.62 4.03
N GLY A 183 17.73 -8.61 4.92
CA GLY A 183 18.29 -9.90 4.55
C GLY A 183 17.51 -10.56 3.42
N TYR A 184 16.17 -10.57 3.50
CA TYR A 184 15.32 -11.09 2.43
C TYR A 184 15.48 -10.29 1.12
N TYR A 185 15.41 -8.95 1.21
CA TYR A 185 15.59 -8.02 0.09
C TYR A 185 16.89 -8.30 -0.66
N ASP A 186 18.01 -8.48 0.06
CA ASP A 186 19.32 -8.75 -0.55
C ASP A 186 19.40 -10.10 -1.26
N THR A 187 18.52 -11.05 -0.92
CA THR A 187 18.41 -12.30 -1.70
C THR A 187 17.58 -12.15 -2.97
N LYS A 188 16.79 -11.07 -3.08
CA LYS A 188 15.87 -10.82 -4.18
C LYS A 188 16.38 -9.73 -5.13
N TRP A 189 17.06 -8.72 -4.61
CA TRP A 189 17.51 -7.55 -5.35
C TRP A 189 19.00 -7.32 -5.13
N THR A 190 19.74 -7.17 -6.23
CA THR A 190 21.10 -6.61 -6.20
C THR A 190 21.08 -5.19 -6.76
N GLU A 191 21.56 -4.28 -5.93
CA GLU A 191 21.79 -2.88 -6.27
C GLU A 191 23.24 -2.69 -6.77
N ASP A 192 23.45 -2.91 -8.07
CA ASP A 192 24.75 -2.78 -8.72
C ASP A 192 25.03 -1.32 -9.10
N SER A 193 25.39 -0.51 -8.11
CA SER A 193 25.69 0.92 -8.29
C SER A 193 26.78 1.18 -9.33
N PRO A 194 27.90 0.41 -9.40
CA PRO A 194 28.92 0.59 -10.44
C PRO A 194 28.37 0.55 -11.87
N ASN A 195 27.35 -0.28 -12.14
CA ASN A 195 26.73 -0.42 -13.45
C ASN A 195 25.36 0.26 -13.54
N ASN A 196 24.96 1.06 -12.54
CA ASN A 196 23.65 1.70 -12.46
C ASN A 196 22.49 0.72 -12.72
N THR A 197 22.61 -0.53 -12.25
CA THR A 197 21.68 -1.60 -12.59
C THR A 197 21.03 -2.18 -11.34
N LEU A 198 19.72 -2.35 -11.38
CA LEU A 198 18.96 -3.11 -10.40
C LEU A 198 18.69 -4.52 -10.96
N ILE A 199 19.12 -5.57 -10.24
CA ILE A 199 18.99 -6.95 -10.70
C ILE A 199 17.98 -7.69 -9.81
N GLN A 200 16.94 -8.25 -10.40
CA GLN A 200 15.98 -9.11 -9.70
C GLN A 200 16.39 -10.58 -9.82
N HIS A 201 16.53 -11.25 -8.69
CA HIS A 201 16.94 -12.65 -8.60
C HIS A 201 15.79 -13.61 -8.33
N LYS A 202 14.65 -13.12 -7.81
CA LYS A 202 13.51 -13.95 -7.41
C LYS A 202 12.18 -13.27 -7.69
N GLU A 203 11.17 -14.07 -7.99
CA GLU A 203 9.75 -13.67 -7.95
C GLU A 203 9.25 -13.54 -6.51
N GLU A 204 8.05 -12.99 -6.36
CA GLU A 204 7.33 -12.93 -5.08
C GLU A 204 7.01 -14.33 -4.55
N MET A 205 7.01 -14.50 -3.22
CA MET A 205 6.66 -15.78 -2.59
C MET A 205 5.24 -16.24 -2.98
N ASN A 206 4.34 -15.27 -3.14
CA ASN A 206 2.94 -15.46 -3.53
C ASN A 206 2.69 -15.09 -5.00
N TYR A 207 3.62 -15.42 -5.90
CA TYR A 207 3.53 -15.10 -7.33
C TYR A 207 2.20 -15.53 -7.99
N GLU A 208 1.70 -16.73 -7.65
CA GLU A 208 0.47 -17.27 -8.22
C GLU A 208 -0.79 -16.45 -7.91
N ASP A 209 -0.76 -15.60 -6.88
CA ASP A 209 -1.88 -14.71 -6.55
C ASP A 209 -2.23 -13.74 -7.69
N ARG A 210 -1.29 -13.48 -8.62
CA ARG A 210 -1.53 -12.70 -9.85
C ARG A 210 -2.72 -13.21 -10.66
N ASN A 211 -3.01 -14.51 -10.58
CA ASN A 211 -4.10 -15.14 -11.30
C ASN A 211 -5.50 -14.77 -10.76
N LEU A 212 -5.58 -14.27 -9.52
CA LEU A 212 -6.86 -13.97 -8.85
C LEU A 212 -7.73 -13.00 -9.65
N TYR A 213 -7.09 -12.03 -10.34
CA TYR A 213 -7.77 -10.95 -11.03
C TYR A 213 -7.64 -11.02 -12.56
N LYS A 214 -6.89 -12.00 -13.08
CA LYS A 214 -6.55 -12.10 -14.49
C LYS A 214 -7.76 -12.34 -15.40
N SER A 215 -8.76 -13.08 -14.92
CA SER A 215 -10.01 -13.34 -15.64
C SER A 215 -11.11 -12.31 -15.36
N LEU A 216 -10.95 -11.48 -14.33
CA LEU A 216 -11.97 -10.52 -13.89
C LEU A 216 -11.88 -9.20 -14.65
N TYR A 217 -10.66 -8.82 -15.05
CA TYR A 217 -10.41 -7.51 -15.65
C TYR A 217 -9.87 -7.67 -17.07
N GLY A 218 -10.38 -6.84 -17.98
CA GLY A 218 -9.78 -6.67 -19.30
C GLY A 218 -8.41 -6.00 -19.21
N ASN A 219 -7.69 -5.97 -20.34
CA ASN A 219 -6.41 -5.29 -20.43
C ASN A 219 -6.58 -3.79 -20.10
N LYS A 220 -5.84 -3.30 -19.09
CA LYS A 220 -5.70 -1.88 -18.79
C LYS A 220 -4.30 -1.40 -19.18
N THR A 221 -4.22 -0.25 -19.82
CA THR A 221 -2.95 0.45 -20.06
C THR A 221 -2.71 1.44 -18.93
N TYR A 222 -1.48 1.47 -18.42
CA TYR A 222 -1.03 2.47 -17.47
C TYR A 222 -0.12 3.48 -18.16
N LYS A 223 -0.01 4.67 -17.56
CA LYS A 223 1.10 5.58 -17.83
C LYS A 223 2.42 4.86 -17.65
N LYS A 224 3.43 5.29 -18.38
CA LYS A 224 4.78 4.73 -18.31
C LYS A 224 5.53 5.23 -17.09
N TRP A 225 6.60 4.55 -16.70
CA TRP A 225 7.39 4.93 -15.53
C TRP A 225 8.00 6.33 -15.68
N ASP A 226 8.38 6.74 -16.89
CA ASP A 226 8.94 8.08 -17.17
C ASP A 226 7.93 9.23 -17.04
N GLU A 227 6.63 8.92 -16.97
CA GLU A 227 5.54 9.87 -16.67
C GLU A 227 5.25 9.99 -15.16
N SER A 228 6.02 9.30 -14.31
CA SER A 228 5.79 9.30 -12.86
C SER A 228 6.05 10.66 -12.22
N VAL A 229 5.26 10.99 -11.20
CA VAL A 229 5.55 12.07 -10.25
C VAL A 229 6.10 11.42 -8.99
N LEU A 230 7.39 11.63 -8.71
CA LEU A 230 8.12 10.93 -7.64
C LEU A 230 8.54 11.89 -6.52
N ALA A 231 8.53 11.39 -5.28
CA ALA A 231 9.18 12.08 -4.18
C ALA A 231 10.71 12.13 -4.39
N PRO A 232 11.41 13.15 -3.83
CA PRO A 232 12.85 13.34 -4.08
C PRO A 232 13.74 12.13 -3.79
N ASN A 233 13.43 11.36 -2.74
CA ASN A 233 14.15 10.14 -2.39
C ASN A 233 14.01 9.05 -3.47
N LEU A 234 12.82 8.88 -4.05
CA LEU A 234 12.59 7.93 -5.14
C LEU A 234 13.27 8.39 -6.44
N VAL A 235 13.26 9.70 -6.73
CA VAL A 235 14.01 10.26 -7.87
C VAL A 235 15.49 9.90 -7.76
N SER A 236 16.10 10.13 -6.59
CA SER A 236 17.51 9.81 -6.35
C SER A 236 17.81 8.33 -6.55
N TYR A 237 16.99 7.45 -5.94
CA TYR A 237 17.13 6.00 -6.03
C TYR A 237 17.05 5.51 -7.48
N PHE A 238 16.04 5.93 -8.22
CA PHE A 238 15.82 5.44 -9.59
C PHE A 238 16.68 6.12 -10.65
N THR A 239 17.26 7.28 -10.34
CA THR A 239 18.33 7.90 -11.13
C THR A 239 19.65 7.15 -10.96
N THR A 240 19.90 6.56 -9.79
CA THR A 240 21.07 5.74 -9.51
C THR A 240 20.99 4.41 -10.27
N TYR A 241 19.88 3.69 -10.14
CA TYR A 241 19.72 2.36 -10.77
C TYR A 241 18.95 2.45 -12.09
N LYS A 242 19.50 3.09 -13.12
CA LYS A 242 18.81 3.37 -14.40
C LYS A 242 18.32 2.14 -15.16
N HIS A 243 19.10 1.07 -15.10
CA HIS A 243 18.84 -0.17 -15.82
C HIS A 243 18.24 -1.21 -14.88
N HIS A 244 17.48 -2.16 -15.44
CA HIS A 244 16.98 -3.29 -14.68
C HIS A 244 17.10 -4.58 -15.49
N THR A 245 17.36 -5.68 -14.78
CA THR A 245 17.48 -7.02 -15.37
C THR A 245 16.86 -8.05 -14.43
N LYS A 246 16.26 -9.11 -14.99
CA LYS A 246 15.83 -10.31 -14.25
C LYS A 246 16.74 -11.48 -14.60
N THR A 247 17.07 -12.33 -13.63
CA THR A 247 18.00 -13.47 -13.83
C THR A 247 17.31 -14.83 -13.74
N PHE A 248 16.00 -14.90 -13.97
CA PHE A 248 15.17 -16.10 -13.92
C PHE A 248 14.17 -16.10 -15.08
#